data_AF-A0A7V5CM16-F1
#
_entry.id   AF-A0A7V5CM16-F1
#
_cell.length_a   1.000
_cell.length_b   1.000
_cell.length_c   1.000
_cell.angle_alpha   90.00
_cell.angle_beta   90.00
_cell.angle_gamma   90.00
#
_symmetry.space_group_name_H-M   'P 1'
#
loop_
_entity.id
_entity.type
_entity.pdbx_description
1 polymer ?
#
loop_
_entity_poly.entity_id
_entity_poly.type
_entity_poly.pdbx_seq_one_letter_code
_entity_poly.pdbx_strand_id
1 'polypeptide(L)'
;MTVKLVDAKTFDASKPLLKIVEVATKATAPTDSQIAAIRQYCRRDFSADDLYVRQMMLANDQYDRSYERFDAGYLRRFAETAAGKSVLVGHDYGSAPIGRFFDAEITRDAQGWQWVAPFWYMPVSQGNQLERDNIDAGVWNYVSIGFQPDYAGLICDLCGQPYYPYYADESAAYCRHIKGDTYDGQTCTCTYDSTKSDMSTVEMVEGSIVYLGCQYEAAIAKSAEQGEQSKIWKIGLIEADNKPPRGEQKQEDDMTIEELQAKNTELSGELATVKDNLTAANAKIAELTTKAEIGTKLLTDLKDEIKRLATCIGRSAAEAEIVVTTDDVTKLLEIKTDYEKQWSAKQAESGKGEGEGANTGEDTEAKRLNPQQYSVI
;
A
#
# COMPACT_ATOMS: atom_id res chain seq x y z
N MET A 1 -22.36 8.42 30.30
CA MET A 1 -23.51 9.10 30.94
C MET A 1 -23.40 10.57 30.58
N THR A 2 -24.29 11.17 29.78
CA THR A 2 -25.74 11.32 29.96
C THR A 2 -26.39 11.52 28.58
N VAL A 3 -27.44 10.77 28.25
CA VAL A 3 -28.22 10.92 27.00
C VAL A 3 -29.47 11.75 27.33
N LYS A 4 -29.73 12.84 26.58
CA LYS A 4 -31.02 13.56 26.63
C LYS A 4 -31.96 12.91 25.62
N LEU A 5 -33.11 12.43 26.10
CA LEU A 5 -34.23 12.00 25.27
C LEU A 5 -35.08 13.23 24.90
N VAL A 6 -35.42 13.36 23.61
CA VAL A 6 -36.38 14.36 23.12
C VAL A 6 -37.75 13.69 23.02
N ASP A 7 -38.78 14.45 23.39
CA ASP A 7 -40.14 14.04 23.71
C ASP A 7 -40.88 13.35 22.54
N ALA A 8 -41.60 12.27 22.84
CA ALA A 8 -42.24 11.37 21.88
C ALA A 8 -43.69 11.77 21.62
N LYS A 9 -43.93 12.82 20.82
CA LYS A 9 -45.27 13.15 20.31
C LYS A 9 -45.23 13.71 18.88
N THR A 10 -44.92 12.81 17.93
CA THR A 10 -45.44 12.73 16.55
C THR A 10 -44.69 11.57 15.88
N PHE A 11 -45.07 10.34 16.19
CA PHE A 11 -44.53 9.14 15.54
C PHE A 11 -45.49 8.73 14.42
N ASP A 12 -45.10 8.99 13.18
CA ASP A 12 -45.73 8.46 11.98
C ASP A 12 -45.04 7.13 11.63
N ALA A 13 -45.74 6.02 11.84
CA ALA A 13 -45.24 4.66 11.60
C ALA A 13 -45.06 4.33 10.10
N SER A 14 -45.33 5.26 9.18
CA SER A 14 -45.23 5.06 7.73
C SER A 14 -43.94 5.58 7.08
N LYS A 15 -43.01 6.16 7.85
CA LYS A 15 -41.72 6.64 7.33
C LYS A 15 -40.53 5.84 7.87
N PRO A 16 -39.63 5.31 7.03
CA PRO A 16 -38.43 4.65 7.52
C PRO A 16 -37.51 5.69 8.20
N LEU A 17 -37.11 5.37 9.44
CA LEU A 17 -36.14 6.13 10.22
C LEU A 17 -34.75 6.04 9.56
N LEU A 18 -34.44 6.95 8.65
CA LEU A 18 -33.05 7.17 8.22
C LEU A 18 -32.34 8.02 9.28
N LYS A 19 -31.70 7.36 10.24
CA LYS A 19 -30.65 7.97 11.03
C LYS A 19 -29.48 8.26 10.09
N ILE A 20 -29.34 9.51 9.68
CA ILE A 20 -28.11 9.99 9.05
C ILE A 20 -27.06 10.07 10.16
N VAL A 21 -26.13 9.10 10.15
CA VAL A 21 -24.90 9.18 10.95
C VAL A 21 -23.87 9.84 10.03
N GLU A 22 -23.43 11.05 10.39
CA GLU A 22 -22.21 11.62 9.81
C GLU A 22 -21.04 10.70 10.17
N VAL A 23 -20.39 10.10 9.16
CA VAL A 23 -19.18 9.31 9.34
C VAL A 23 -18.00 10.11 8.83
N ALA A 24 -17.11 10.45 9.76
CA ALA A 24 -15.83 11.08 9.48
C ALA A 24 -14.89 10.10 8.75
N THR A 25 -14.29 10.55 7.66
CA THR A 25 -13.41 9.83 6.73
C THR A 25 -11.98 9.64 7.27
N LYS A 26 -11.83 9.17 8.51
CA LYS A 26 -10.52 8.83 9.08
C LYS A 26 -10.46 7.35 9.38
N ALA A 27 -9.32 6.73 9.07
CA ALA A 27 -9.00 5.38 9.51
C ALA A 27 -9.34 5.22 10.99
N THR A 28 -10.38 4.45 11.30
CA THR A 28 -10.77 4.16 12.67
C THR A 28 -9.69 3.28 13.29
N ALA A 29 -9.23 3.65 14.48
CA ALA A 29 -8.33 2.81 15.26
C ALA A 29 -8.94 1.39 15.40
N PRO A 30 -8.14 0.32 15.37
CA PRO A 30 -8.67 -1.02 15.48
C PRO A 30 -9.41 -1.21 16.80
N THR A 31 -10.56 -1.88 16.73
CA THR A 31 -11.36 -2.18 17.92
C THR A 31 -10.66 -3.20 18.82
N ASP A 32 -11.02 -3.25 20.10
CA ASP A 32 -10.47 -4.24 21.04
C ASP A 32 -10.66 -5.69 20.55
N SER A 33 -11.77 -5.98 19.87
CA SER A 33 -12.04 -7.28 19.26
C SER A 33 -11.07 -7.59 18.13
N GLN A 34 -10.82 -6.63 17.23
CA GLN A 34 -9.85 -6.78 16.15
C GLN A 34 -8.43 -6.95 16.71
N ILE A 35 -8.04 -6.17 17.72
CA ILE A 35 -6.75 -6.34 18.39
C ILE A 35 -6.63 -7.73 19.00
N ALA A 36 -7.68 -8.25 19.65
CA ALA A 36 -7.69 -9.59 20.22
C ALA A 36 -7.56 -10.69 19.15
N ALA A 37 -8.20 -10.54 17.99
CA ALA A 37 -8.06 -11.46 16.86
C ALA A 37 -6.64 -11.42 16.28
N ILE A 38 -6.08 -10.21 16.08
CA ILE A 38 -4.71 -10.01 15.58
C ILE A 38 -3.69 -10.65 16.52
N ARG A 39 -3.86 -10.51 17.84
CA ARG A 39 -2.93 -11.07 18.85
C ARG A 39 -2.68 -12.57 18.68
N GLN A 40 -3.63 -13.34 18.13
CA GLN A 40 -3.45 -14.78 17.87
C GLN A 40 -2.30 -15.08 16.89
N TYR A 41 -1.93 -14.11 16.06
CA TYR A 41 -0.88 -14.23 15.04
C TYR A 41 0.41 -13.50 15.43
N CYS A 42 0.47 -12.86 16.59
CA CYS A 42 1.60 -12.05 17.03
C CYS A 42 2.48 -12.77 18.07
N ARG A 43 3.76 -12.42 18.13
CA ARG A 43 4.72 -12.91 19.14
C ARG A 43 4.98 -11.90 20.27
N ARG A 44 4.40 -10.72 20.17
CA ARG A 44 4.42 -9.65 21.16
C ARG A 44 3.09 -8.92 21.13
N ASP A 45 2.79 -8.19 22.19
CA ASP A 45 1.64 -7.30 22.20
C ASP A 45 1.87 -6.07 21.33
N PHE A 46 0.75 -5.52 20.87
CA PHE A 46 0.63 -4.29 20.12
C PHE A 46 -0.44 -3.41 20.77
N SER A 47 -0.21 -2.10 20.79
CA SER A 47 -1.28 -1.13 21.03
C SER A 47 -2.07 -0.90 19.73
N ALA A 48 -3.21 -0.22 19.83
CA ALA A 48 -4.02 0.12 18.67
C ALA A 48 -3.24 0.98 17.66
N ASP A 49 -2.40 1.90 18.15
CA ASP A 49 -1.62 2.83 17.32
C ASP A 49 -0.46 2.14 16.59
N ASP A 50 -0.04 0.96 17.05
CA ASP A 50 1.02 0.17 16.43
C ASP A 50 0.53 -0.71 15.27
N LEU A 51 -0.77 -0.70 15.00
CA LEU A 51 -1.42 -1.58 14.01
C LEU A 51 -2.13 -0.76 12.94
N TYR A 52 -1.74 -1.01 11.69
CA TYR A 52 -2.47 -0.51 10.54
C TYR A 52 -3.44 -1.59 10.08
N VAL A 53 -4.74 -1.35 10.24
CA VAL A 53 -5.81 -2.31 9.95
C VAL A 53 -6.70 -1.80 8.82
N ARG A 54 -6.95 -2.65 7.81
CA ARG A 54 -7.81 -2.35 6.67
C ARG A 54 -8.62 -3.59 6.29
N GLN A 55 -9.58 -3.40 5.40
CA GLN A 55 -10.38 -4.47 4.80
C GLN A 55 -10.19 -4.46 3.29
N MET A 56 -10.20 -5.63 2.67
CA MET A 56 -10.17 -5.80 1.23
C MET A 56 -11.47 -6.39 0.74
N MET A 57 -12.03 -5.88 -0.35
CA MET A 57 -13.11 -6.53 -1.10
C MET A 57 -12.43 -7.40 -2.16
N LEU A 58 -12.11 -8.66 -1.85
CA LEU A 58 -11.17 -9.46 -2.65
C LEU A 58 -11.81 -10.13 -3.87
N ALA A 59 -12.97 -10.77 -3.67
CA ALA A 59 -13.67 -11.53 -4.71
C ALA A 59 -15.19 -11.50 -4.49
N ASN A 60 -15.94 -11.70 -5.56
CA ASN A 60 -17.39 -11.77 -5.51
C ASN A 60 -17.96 -12.82 -6.50
N ASP A 61 -19.29 -12.90 -6.58
CA ASP A 61 -20.03 -13.86 -7.40
C ASP A 61 -20.39 -13.35 -8.81
N GLN A 62 -19.81 -12.22 -9.25
CA GLN A 62 -19.88 -11.72 -10.62
C GLN A 62 -18.87 -12.43 -11.51
N TYR A 63 -19.20 -12.50 -12.80
CA TYR A 63 -18.20 -12.80 -13.82
C TYR A 63 -17.13 -11.73 -13.86
N ASP A 64 -15.88 -12.18 -13.88
CA ASP A 64 -14.69 -11.33 -13.87
C ASP A 64 -14.12 -11.13 -15.29
N ARG A 65 -12.92 -10.55 -15.37
CA ARG A 65 -12.24 -10.30 -16.64
C ARG A 65 -11.70 -11.55 -17.33
N SER A 66 -11.69 -12.71 -16.68
CA SER A 66 -11.33 -14.01 -17.29
C SER A 66 -12.56 -14.85 -17.65
N TYR A 67 -13.76 -14.25 -17.62
CA TYR A 67 -15.04 -14.89 -17.89
C TYR A 67 -15.37 -16.00 -16.88
N GLU A 68 -14.88 -15.84 -15.64
CA GLU A 68 -15.07 -16.78 -14.54
C GLU A 68 -15.83 -16.13 -13.39
N ARG A 69 -16.51 -16.93 -12.57
CA ARG A 69 -17.08 -16.48 -11.31
C ARG A 69 -16.98 -17.55 -10.23
N PHE A 70 -17.14 -17.12 -8.99
CA PHE A 70 -17.31 -17.99 -7.85
C PHE A 70 -18.78 -18.11 -7.48
N ASP A 71 -19.22 -19.30 -7.09
CA ASP A 71 -20.50 -19.42 -6.40
C ASP A 71 -20.37 -19.04 -4.91
N ALA A 72 -21.52 -18.99 -4.23
CA ALA A 72 -21.57 -18.64 -2.82
C ALA A 72 -20.83 -19.63 -1.90
N GLY A 73 -20.66 -20.89 -2.31
CA GLY A 73 -19.92 -21.90 -1.55
C GLY A 73 -18.42 -21.63 -1.58
N TYR A 74 -17.87 -21.29 -2.74
CA TYR A 74 -16.49 -20.85 -2.88
C TYR A 74 -16.19 -19.60 -2.06
N LEU A 75 -17.05 -18.57 -2.14
CA LEU A 75 -16.84 -17.35 -1.35
C LEU A 75 -16.82 -17.61 0.15
N ARG A 76 -17.75 -18.44 0.66
CA ARG A 76 -17.75 -18.86 2.07
C ARG A 76 -16.46 -19.58 2.45
N ARG A 77 -16.01 -20.50 1.61
CA ARG A 77 -14.77 -21.24 1.86
C ARG A 77 -13.54 -20.32 1.90
N PHE A 78 -13.49 -19.30 1.05
CA PHE A 78 -12.43 -18.30 1.10
C PHE A 78 -12.46 -17.50 2.41
N ALA A 79 -13.64 -17.08 2.87
CA ALA A 79 -13.76 -16.39 4.17
C ALA A 79 -13.30 -17.28 5.34
N GLU A 80 -13.71 -18.56 5.35
CA GLU A 80 -13.30 -19.53 6.39
C GLU A 80 -11.79 -19.76 6.45
N THR A 81 -11.10 -19.65 5.31
CA THR A 81 -9.66 -19.98 5.19
C THR A 81 -8.75 -18.75 5.14
N ALA A 82 -9.31 -17.54 5.14
CA ALA A 82 -8.55 -16.29 5.02
C ALA A 82 -7.65 -16.01 6.22
N ALA A 83 -8.12 -16.27 7.45
CA ALA A 83 -7.42 -15.88 8.65
C ALA A 83 -6.04 -16.58 8.77
N GLY A 84 -4.98 -15.79 8.95
CA GLY A 84 -3.59 -16.25 8.98
C GLY A 84 -2.88 -16.23 7.63
N LYS A 85 -3.58 -16.02 6.51
CA LYS A 85 -2.99 -15.94 5.16
C LYS A 85 -2.27 -14.60 4.95
N SER A 86 -1.33 -14.60 4.01
CA SER A 86 -0.44 -13.48 3.74
C SER A 86 -1.12 -12.40 2.91
N VAL A 87 -0.78 -11.13 3.18
CA VAL A 87 -1.03 -10.01 2.27
C VAL A 87 0.25 -9.72 1.49
N LEU A 88 0.16 -9.76 0.17
CA LEU A 88 1.28 -9.53 -0.75
C LEU A 88 1.11 -8.24 -1.56
N VAL A 89 2.12 -7.93 -2.38
CA VAL A 89 2.04 -6.94 -3.46
C VAL A 89 2.36 -7.64 -4.77
N GLY A 90 1.51 -7.48 -5.77
CA GLY A 90 1.75 -7.94 -7.15
C GLY A 90 1.78 -9.45 -7.35
N HIS A 91 1.20 -10.26 -6.44
CA HIS A 91 1.35 -11.72 -6.43
C HIS A 91 2.82 -12.16 -6.38
N ASP A 92 3.70 -11.36 -5.77
CA ASP A 92 5.13 -11.67 -5.69
C ASP A 92 5.43 -12.65 -4.56
N TYR A 93 5.64 -13.92 -4.93
CA TYR A 93 6.07 -14.99 -4.02
C TYR A 93 7.58 -15.01 -3.75
N GLY A 94 8.36 -14.15 -4.40
CA GLY A 94 9.79 -13.99 -4.15
C GLY A 94 10.11 -13.04 -2.99
N SER A 95 9.17 -12.16 -2.65
CA SER A 95 9.30 -11.19 -1.55
C SER A 95 8.55 -11.63 -0.29
N ALA A 96 8.94 -11.07 0.86
CA ALA A 96 8.23 -11.30 2.11
C ALA A 96 6.85 -10.60 2.08
N PRO A 97 5.81 -11.16 2.74
CA PRO A 97 4.52 -10.52 2.88
C PRO A 97 4.60 -9.18 3.60
N ILE A 98 3.70 -8.25 3.23
CA ILE A 98 3.59 -6.93 3.88
C ILE A 98 2.65 -6.96 5.09
N GLY A 99 1.75 -7.93 5.14
CA GLY A 99 0.73 -8.02 6.18
C GLY A 99 0.12 -9.42 6.27
N ARG A 100 -0.92 -9.54 7.08
CA ARG A 100 -1.61 -10.80 7.33
C ARG A 100 -3.10 -10.58 7.55
N PHE A 101 -3.93 -11.46 7.02
CA PHE A 101 -5.36 -11.50 7.31
C PHE A 101 -5.61 -12.07 8.69
N PHE A 102 -6.59 -11.54 9.42
CA PHE A 102 -6.92 -12.02 10.77
C PHE A 102 -8.39 -12.37 10.95
N ASP A 103 -9.25 -11.94 10.04
CA ASP A 103 -10.68 -12.23 10.05
C ASP A 103 -11.24 -12.02 8.64
N ALA A 104 -12.44 -12.55 8.36
CA ALA A 104 -13.13 -12.32 7.10
C ALA A 104 -14.63 -12.46 7.20
N GLU A 105 -15.33 -11.66 6.39
CA GLU A 105 -16.78 -11.62 6.35
C GLU A 105 -17.31 -11.85 4.94
N ILE A 106 -18.52 -12.40 4.86
CA ILE A 106 -19.31 -12.36 3.63
C ILE A 106 -20.25 -11.17 3.71
N THR A 107 -20.07 -10.21 2.81
CA THR A 107 -20.92 -9.03 2.70
C THR A 107 -21.76 -9.08 1.43
N ARG A 108 -22.75 -8.20 1.33
CA ARG A 108 -23.51 -7.97 0.09
C ARG A 108 -23.47 -6.51 -0.28
N ASP A 109 -23.22 -6.22 -1.55
CA ASP A 109 -23.29 -4.85 -2.04
C ASP A 109 -24.73 -4.43 -2.40
N ALA A 110 -24.88 -3.19 -2.85
CA ALA A 110 -26.18 -2.63 -3.22
C ALA A 110 -26.80 -3.29 -4.47
N GLN A 111 -26.01 -3.99 -5.28
CA GLN A 111 -26.46 -4.75 -6.44
C GLN A 111 -26.84 -6.20 -6.06
N GLY A 112 -26.55 -6.60 -4.82
CA GLY A 112 -26.87 -7.92 -4.29
C GLY A 112 -25.74 -8.94 -4.42
N TRP A 113 -24.60 -8.55 -5.00
CA TRP A 113 -23.44 -9.42 -5.16
C TRP A 113 -22.83 -9.75 -3.80
N GLN A 114 -22.49 -11.03 -3.61
CA GLN A 114 -21.81 -11.49 -2.41
C GLN A 114 -20.32 -11.26 -2.54
N TRP A 115 -19.71 -10.70 -1.50
CA TRP A 115 -18.29 -10.41 -1.47
C TRP A 115 -17.62 -11.16 -0.33
N VAL A 116 -16.41 -11.67 -0.56
CA VAL A 116 -15.49 -12.03 0.53
C VAL A 116 -14.65 -10.82 0.89
N ALA A 117 -14.78 -10.38 2.14
CA ALA A 117 -14.25 -9.11 2.62
C ALA A 117 -13.32 -9.30 3.83
N PRO A 118 -12.09 -9.83 3.63
CA PRO A 118 -11.19 -10.10 4.74
C PRO A 118 -10.54 -8.84 5.31
N PHE A 119 -10.38 -8.84 6.63
CA PHE A 119 -9.62 -7.85 7.38
C PHE A 119 -8.17 -8.27 7.48
N TRP A 120 -7.27 -7.32 7.32
CA TRP A 120 -5.84 -7.53 7.42
C TRP A 120 -5.17 -6.44 8.24
N TYR A 121 -3.98 -6.78 8.71
CA TYR A 121 -3.14 -5.87 9.48
C TYR A 121 -1.70 -5.89 9.01
N MET A 122 -1.01 -4.78 9.28
CA MET A 122 0.45 -4.71 9.29
C MET A 122 0.94 -3.86 10.48
N PRO A 123 2.10 -4.18 11.09
CA PRO A 123 2.73 -3.31 12.08
C PRO A 123 3.04 -1.93 11.51
N VAL A 124 2.78 -0.88 12.27
CA VAL A 124 3.22 0.48 11.91
C VAL A 124 4.73 0.61 12.13
N SER A 125 5.46 1.05 11.11
CA SER A 125 6.88 1.37 11.22
C SER A 125 7.30 2.48 10.26
N GLN A 126 8.48 3.06 10.47
CA GLN A 126 9.04 4.05 9.53
C GLN A 126 9.31 3.41 8.16
N GLY A 127 9.69 2.13 8.13
CA GLY A 127 10.05 1.42 6.89
C GLY A 127 8.88 1.11 5.97
N ASN A 128 7.63 1.25 6.45
CA ASN A 128 6.43 1.03 5.64
C ASN A 128 5.50 2.25 5.55
N GLN A 129 6.04 3.45 5.81
CA GLN A 129 5.26 4.68 5.78
C GLN A 129 4.74 4.97 4.37
N LEU A 130 5.56 4.75 3.33
CA LEU A 130 5.19 4.99 1.94
C LEU A 130 4.01 4.12 1.49
N GLU A 131 4.00 2.84 1.85
CA GLU A 131 2.95 1.88 1.52
C GLU A 131 1.65 2.29 2.18
N ARG A 132 1.69 2.59 3.49
CA ARG A 132 0.51 3.05 4.25
C ARG A 132 -0.05 4.35 3.68
N ASP A 133 0.81 5.32 3.35
CA ASP A 133 0.39 6.60 2.77
C ASP A 133 -0.23 6.43 1.38
N ASN A 134 0.32 5.55 0.53
CA ASN A 134 -0.26 5.28 -0.78
C ASN A 134 -1.60 4.54 -0.71
N ILE A 135 -1.77 3.64 0.26
CA ILE A 135 -3.05 2.98 0.51
C ILE A 135 -4.08 4.02 1.00
N ASP A 136 -3.70 4.87 1.95
CA ASP A 136 -4.59 5.89 2.52
C ASP A 136 -4.94 6.98 1.51
N ALA A 137 -4.03 7.31 0.60
CA ALA A 137 -4.29 8.20 -0.52
C ALA A 137 -5.14 7.55 -1.63
N GLY A 138 -5.41 6.25 -1.55
CA GLY A 138 -6.16 5.50 -2.56
C GLY A 138 -5.38 5.26 -3.87
N VAL A 139 -4.06 5.45 -3.86
CA VAL A 139 -3.18 5.14 -5.01
C VAL A 139 -3.00 3.64 -5.12
N TRP A 140 -2.74 2.97 -3.99
CA TRP A 140 -2.63 1.52 -3.89
C TRP A 140 -3.99 0.95 -3.49
N ASN A 141 -4.91 0.87 -4.45
CA ASN A 141 -6.31 0.56 -4.17
C ASN A 141 -6.78 -0.80 -4.69
N TYR A 142 -6.29 -1.26 -5.84
CA TYR A 142 -6.78 -2.51 -6.42
C TYR A 142 -6.18 -3.73 -5.73
N VAL A 143 -7.00 -4.77 -5.60
CA VAL A 143 -6.60 -6.02 -4.95
C VAL A 143 -6.99 -7.23 -5.79
N SER A 144 -6.38 -8.36 -5.48
CA SER A 144 -6.63 -9.63 -6.15
C SER A 144 -6.49 -10.77 -5.16
N ILE A 145 -7.30 -11.82 -5.33
CA ILE A 145 -7.23 -13.04 -4.53
C ILE A 145 -6.29 -14.05 -5.19
N GLY A 146 -5.44 -14.68 -4.39
CA GLY A 146 -4.73 -15.91 -4.74
C GLY A 146 -5.39 -17.07 -4.01
N PHE A 147 -5.75 -18.12 -4.74
CA PHE A 147 -6.52 -19.23 -4.20
C PHE A 147 -6.11 -20.56 -4.83
N GLN A 148 -6.36 -21.63 -4.09
CA GLN A 148 -6.30 -22.99 -4.57
C GLN A 148 -7.72 -23.43 -4.90
N PRO A 149 -8.07 -23.61 -6.19
CA PRO A 149 -9.34 -24.22 -6.56
C PRO A 149 -9.25 -25.75 -6.52
N ASP A 150 -10.43 -26.38 -6.46
CA ASP A 150 -10.64 -27.66 -7.14
C ASP A 150 -11.00 -27.38 -8.61
N TYR A 151 -10.16 -27.84 -9.52
CA TYR A 151 -10.36 -27.64 -10.96
C TYR A 151 -11.45 -28.54 -11.55
N ALA A 152 -11.85 -29.62 -10.87
CA ALA A 152 -12.95 -30.47 -11.30
C ALA A 152 -14.29 -29.72 -11.30
N GLY A 153 -14.47 -28.79 -10.35
CA GLY A 153 -15.67 -27.97 -10.24
C GLY A 153 -15.61 -26.63 -10.97
N LEU A 154 -14.61 -26.39 -11.84
CA LEU A 154 -14.71 -25.29 -12.80
C LEU A 154 -15.55 -25.74 -14.00
N ILE A 155 -16.78 -25.26 -14.08
CA ILE A 155 -17.80 -25.76 -15.02
C ILE A 155 -18.07 -24.73 -16.10
N CYS A 156 -18.13 -25.16 -17.36
CA CYS A 156 -18.60 -24.31 -18.45
C CYS A 156 -20.11 -24.07 -18.35
N ASP A 157 -20.52 -22.81 -18.36
CA ASP A 157 -21.92 -22.44 -18.21
C ASP A 157 -22.78 -22.77 -19.45
N LEU A 158 -22.16 -23.04 -20.61
CA LEU A 158 -22.87 -23.42 -21.84
C LEU A 158 -23.18 -24.92 -21.92
N CYS A 159 -22.21 -25.79 -21.60
CA CYS A 159 -22.39 -27.25 -21.74
C CYS A 159 -22.49 -28.00 -20.41
N GLY A 160 -22.25 -27.34 -19.27
CA GLY A 160 -22.30 -27.93 -17.94
C GLY A 160 -21.19 -28.92 -17.62
N GLN A 161 -20.19 -29.06 -18.50
CA GLN A 161 -19.04 -29.97 -18.33
C GLN A 161 -17.86 -29.29 -17.64
N PRO A 162 -16.99 -30.06 -16.97
CA PRO A 162 -15.71 -29.55 -16.47
C PRO A 162 -14.91 -28.87 -17.56
N TYR A 163 -14.35 -27.70 -17.25
CA TYR A 163 -13.60 -26.89 -18.20
C TYR A 163 -12.23 -27.50 -18.53
N TYR A 164 -11.54 -28.05 -17.52
CA TYR A 164 -10.23 -28.64 -17.71
C TYR A 164 -10.29 -30.17 -17.90
N PRO A 165 -9.73 -30.71 -19.00
CA PRO A 165 -9.85 -32.13 -19.37
C PRO A 165 -9.15 -33.08 -18.39
N TYR A 166 -8.08 -32.64 -17.73
CA TYR A 166 -7.29 -33.49 -16.83
C TYR A 166 -8.02 -33.83 -15.52
N TYR A 167 -9.08 -33.09 -15.20
CA TYR A 167 -9.85 -33.24 -13.96
C TYR A 167 -11.26 -33.78 -14.19
N ALA A 168 -11.58 -34.19 -15.43
CA ALA A 168 -12.77 -34.95 -15.73
C ALA A 168 -12.54 -36.42 -15.36
N ASP A 169 -13.57 -37.10 -14.82
CA ASP A 169 -13.59 -38.57 -14.74
C ASP A 169 -13.23 -39.16 -16.12
N GLU A 170 -12.57 -40.32 -16.17
CA GLU A 170 -12.21 -41.00 -17.43
C GLU A 170 -13.42 -41.23 -18.36
N SER A 171 -14.64 -41.23 -17.78
CA SER A 171 -15.90 -41.35 -18.49
C SER A 171 -16.54 -40.01 -18.93
N ALA A 172 -16.09 -38.87 -18.39
CA ALA A 172 -16.73 -37.57 -18.54
C ALA A 172 -16.18 -36.79 -19.75
N ALA A 173 -17.09 -36.25 -20.56
CA ALA A 173 -16.73 -35.32 -21.62
C ALA A 173 -16.24 -34.00 -21.00
N TYR A 174 -15.16 -33.44 -21.52
CA TYR A 174 -14.67 -32.10 -21.12
C TYR A 174 -15.19 -31.02 -22.07
N CYS A 175 -15.21 -29.79 -21.58
CA CYS A 175 -15.62 -28.63 -22.36
C CYS A 175 -14.68 -28.37 -23.55
N ARG A 176 -15.24 -28.10 -24.73
CA ARG A 176 -14.50 -27.65 -25.92
C ARG A 176 -14.73 -26.17 -26.26
N HIS A 177 -15.53 -25.46 -25.48
CA HIS A 177 -15.76 -24.03 -25.65
C HIS A 177 -14.56 -23.23 -25.13
N ILE A 178 -14.27 -22.12 -25.79
CA ILE A 178 -13.22 -21.18 -25.40
C ILE A 178 -13.88 -20.08 -24.57
N LYS A 179 -13.43 -19.86 -23.33
CA LYS A 179 -13.92 -18.75 -22.49
C LYS A 179 -13.81 -17.42 -23.24
N GLY A 180 -14.89 -16.64 -23.22
CA GLY A 180 -15.01 -15.36 -23.93
C GLY A 180 -15.52 -15.45 -25.37
N ASP A 181 -15.48 -16.62 -26.02
CA ASP A 181 -16.06 -16.80 -27.34
C ASP A 181 -17.59 -16.89 -27.29
N THR A 182 -18.25 -16.55 -28.38
CA THR A 182 -19.71 -16.58 -28.50
C THR A 182 -20.17 -17.79 -29.29
N TYR A 183 -21.11 -18.55 -28.74
CA TYR A 183 -21.74 -19.72 -29.34
C TYR A 183 -23.26 -19.53 -29.27
N ASP A 184 -23.94 -19.62 -30.42
CA ASP A 184 -25.40 -19.45 -30.51
C ASP A 184 -25.94 -18.19 -29.80
N GLY A 185 -25.16 -17.09 -29.86
CA GLY A 185 -25.51 -15.82 -29.24
C GLY A 185 -25.23 -15.72 -27.74
N GLN A 186 -24.62 -16.74 -27.12
CA GLN A 186 -24.24 -16.77 -25.71
C GLN A 186 -22.72 -16.80 -25.56
N THR A 187 -22.17 -15.98 -24.65
CA THR A 187 -20.74 -15.98 -24.34
C THR A 187 -20.39 -17.17 -23.44
N CYS A 188 -19.34 -17.91 -23.80
CA CYS A 188 -18.80 -18.96 -22.95
C CYS A 188 -18.17 -18.37 -21.70
N THR A 189 -18.76 -18.72 -20.57
CA THR A 189 -18.31 -18.35 -19.22
C THR A 189 -18.14 -19.61 -18.38
N CYS A 190 -17.45 -19.51 -17.24
CA CYS A 190 -17.26 -20.61 -16.32
C CYS A 190 -17.59 -20.23 -14.88
N THR A 191 -18.13 -21.20 -14.14
CA THR A 191 -18.45 -21.06 -12.72
C THR A 191 -17.63 -22.07 -11.93
N TYR A 192 -16.94 -21.60 -10.88
CA TYR A 192 -16.47 -22.47 -9.81
C TYR A 192 -17.67 -22.90 -8.96
N ASP A 193 -18.16 -24.11 -9.22
CA ASP A 193 -19.40 -24.69 -8.66
C ASP A 193 -19.08 -25.57 -7.45
N SER A 194 -19.41 -25.08 -6.26
CA SER A 194 -19.13 -25.76 -5.00
C SER A 194 -19.86 -27.11 -4.85
N THR A 195 -20.90 -27.37 -5.64
CA THR A 195 -21.63 -28.66 -5.62
C THR A 195 -20.91 -29.74 -6.42
N LYS A 196 -19.96 -29.35 -7.26
CA LYS A 196 -19.14 -30.23 -8.11
C LYS A 196 -17.65 -30.22 -7.72
N SER A 197 -17.32 -29.54 -6.63
CA SER A 197 -15.97 -29.44 -6.09
C SER A 197 -15.80 -30.24 -4.80
N ASP A 198 -14.62 -30.80 -4.57
CA ASP A 198 -14.15 -31.16 -3.24
C ASP A 198 -13.73 -29.90 -2.48
N MET A 199 -14.70 -29.30 -1.79
CA MET A 199 -14.51 -28.07 -1.01
C MET A 199 -13.48 -28.22 0.13
N SER A 200 -13.07 -29.43 0.51
CA SER A 200 -12.01 -29.62 1.51
C SER A 200 -10.63 -29.19 0.99
N THR A 201 -10.45 -29.20 -0.34
CA THR A 201 -9.20 -28.81 -1.02
C THR A 201 -9.15 -27.34 -1.42
N VAL A 202 -10.31 -26.67 -1.43
CA VAL A 202 -10.43 -25.26 -1.80
C VAL A 202 -9.98 -24.39 -0.64
N GLU A 203 -9.11 -23.41 -0.90
CA GLU A 203 -8.73 -22.41 0.10
C GLU A 203 -8.26 -21.10 -0.52
N MET A 204 -8.39 -20.01 0.24
CA MET A 204 -7.63 -18.80 0.00
C MET A 204 -6.17 -19.06 0.36
N VAL A 205 -5.26 -18.66 -0.53
CA VAL A 205 -3.81 -18.84 -0.34
C VAL A 205 -3.18 -17.52 0.08
N GLU A 206 -3.59 -16.43 -0.56
CA GLU A 206 -3.13 -15.08 -0.26
C GLU A 206 -4.14 -14.03 -0.77
N GLY A 207 -3.86 -12.77 -0.47
CA GLY A 207 -4.50 -11.64 -1.12
C GLY A 207 -3.47 -10.55 -1.38
N SER A 208 -3.55 -9.91 -2.54
CA SER A 208 -2.47 -9.06 -3.04
C SER A 208 -2.98 -7.67 -3.41
N ILE A 209 -2.18 -6.65 -3.11
CA ILE A 209 -2.35 -5.32 -3.69
C ILE A 209 -1.74 -5.34 -5.10
N VAL A 210 -2.50 -4.98 -6.12
CA VAL A 210 -2.10 -5.12 -7.53
C VAL A 210 -2.36 -3.84 -8.33
N TYR A 211 -1.78 -3.75 -9.53
CA TYR A 211 -2.12 -2.70 -10.49
C TYR A 211 -3.60 -2.75 -10.90
N LEU A 212 -4.11 -3.96 -11.19
CA LEU A 212 -5.51 -4.22 -11.51
C LEU A 212 -5.84 -5.70 -11.26
N GLY A 213 -6.89 -5.98 -10.49
CA GLY A 213 -7.37 -7.33 -10.24
C GLY A 213 -8.25 -7.88 -11.38
N CYS A 214 -8.42 -9.21 -11.42
CA CYS A 214 -9.34 -9.84 -12.37
C CYS A 214 -10.80 -9.46 -12.06
N GLN A 215 -11.19 -9.56 -10.78
CA GLN A 215 -12.51 -9.19 -10.30
C GLN A 215 -12.79 -7.70 -10.52
N TYR A 216 -13.96 -7.40 -11.09
CA TYR A 216 -14.42 -6.02 -11.17
C TYR A 216 -14.60 -5.44 -9.77
N GLU A 217 -14.14 -4.20 -9.59
CA GLU A 217 -14.30 -3.42 -8.35
C GLU A 217 -13.57 -3.97 -7.11
N ALA A 218 -12.78 -5.04 -7.23
CA ALA A 218 -11.97 -5.52 -6.13
C ALA A 218 -10.95 -4.45 -5.70
N ALA A 219 -11.13 -3.97 -4.48
CA ALA A 219 -10.36 -2.86 -3.94
C ALA A 219 -10.20 -2.95 -2.42
N ILE A 220 -9.30 -2.15 -1.88
CA ILE A 220 -9.26 -1.85 -0.44
C ILE A 220 -10.49 -1.01 -0.09
N ALA A 221 -11.23 -1.43 0.95
CA ALA A 221 -12.41 -0.70 1.39
C ALA A 221 -12.01 0.65 2.00
N LYS A 222 -12.72 1.75 1.66
CA LYS A 222 -12.37 3.09 2.19
C LYS A 222 -12.73 3.25 3.68
N SER A 223 -13.50 2.33 4.26
CA SER A 223 -13.68 2.17 5.71
C SER A 223 -13.98 0.71 6.07
N ALA A 224 -13.63 0.26 7.27
CA ALA A 224 -13.99 -1.07 7.77
C ALA A 224 -15.53 -1.30 7.87
N GLU A 225 -16.33 -0.22 7.89
CA GLU A 225 -17.80 -0.24 7.86
C GLU A 225 -18.39 -0.14 6.42
N GLN A 226 -17.57 -0.07 5.37
CA GLN A 226 -18.05 0.25 4.01
C GLN A 226 -18.73 -0.88 3.24
N GLY A 227 -18.91 -2.04 3.86
CA GLY A 227 -19.96 -2.98 3.45
C GLY A 227 -21.34 -2.30 3.38
N GLU A 228 -21.59 -1.25 4.18
CA GLU A 228 -22.86 -0.52 4.16
C GLU A 228 -22.88 0.79 3.35
N GLN A 229 -21.76 1.50 3.15
CA GLN A 229 -21.76 2.82 2.48
C GLN A 229 -21.45 2.79 0.97
N SER A 230 -21.11 1.63 0.40
CA SER A 230 -21.06 1.42 -1.06
C SER A 230 -22.42 1.70 -1.75
N LYS A 231 -23.48 1.92 -0.96
CA LYS A 231 -24.83 2.34 -1.37
C LYS A 231 -24.91 3.72 -2.05
N ILE A 232 -23.99 4.65 -1.80
CA ILE A 232 -24.18 6.07 -2.21
C ILE A 232 -23.57 6.39 -3.58
N TRP A 233 -22.50 5.71 -3.99
CA TRP A 233 -21.79 6.03 -5.23
C TRP A 233 -22.35 5.36 -6.50
N LYS A 234 -23.14 4.28 -6.38
CA LYS A 234 -23.69 3.56 -7.55
C LYS A 234 -25.10 3.97 -7.97
N ILE A 235 -25.88 4.63 -7.12
CA ILE A 235 -27.25 5.07 -7.49
C ILE A 235 -27.19 6.21 -8.53
N GLY A 236 -26.19 7.11 -8.45
CA GLY A 236 -26.06 8.24 -9.38
C GLY A 236 -25.61 7.88 -10.81
N LEU A 237 -25.11 6.67 -11.06
CA LEU A 237 -24.60 6.25 -12.37
C LEU A 237 -25.55 5.30 -13.12
N ILE A 238 -26.47 4.62 -12.42
CA ILE A 238 -27.38 3.63 -13.04
C ILE A 238 -28.71 4.28 -13.47
N GLU A 239 -29.08 5.44 -12.93
CA GLU A 239 -30.33 6.14 -13.30
C GLU A 239 -30.30 6.85 -14.67
N ALA A 240 -29.18 6.81 -15.39
CA ALA A 240 -29.05 7.46 -16.71
C ALA A 240 -29.71 6.71 -17.88
N ASP A 241 -29.91 5.38 -17.78
CA ASP A 241 -30.23 4.54 -18.96
C ASP A 241 -31.64 3.91 -18.99
N ASN A 242 -32.54 4.25 -18.08
CA ASN A 242 -33.94 3.80 -18.16
C ASN A 242 -34.94 4.91 -17.83
N LYS A 243 -35.33 5.70 -18.84
CA LYS A 243 -36.38 6.73 -18.69
C LYS A 243 -37.65 6.37 -19.48
N PRO A 244 -38.74 5.92 -18.83
CA PRO A 244 -40.09 6.00 -19.40
C PRO A 244 -40.59 7.46 -19.41
N PRO A 245 -41.62 7.80 -20.22
CA PRO A 245 -41.90 9.19 -20.58
C PRO A 245 -42.36 10.03 -19.39
N ARG A 246 -41.90 11.29 -19.42
CA ARG A 246 -42.04 12.33 -18.40
C ARG A 246 -43.52 12.58 -18.05
N GLY A 247 -43.93 12.14 -16.87
CA GLY A 247 -45.07 12.70 -16.14
C GLY A 247 -44.56 13.79 -15.19
N GLU A 248 -45.23 14.94 -15.20
CA GLU A 248 -44.90 16.14 -14.44
C GLU A 248 -44.61 15.84 -12.95
N GLN A 249 -43.38 16.09 -12.52
CA GLN A 249 -43.03 16.15 -11.10
C GLN A 249 -42.41 17.52 -10.79
N LYS A 250 -42.90 18.10 -9.70
CA LYS A 250 -42.60 19.45 -9.23
C LYS A 250 -41.11 19.61 -8.91
N GLN A 251 -40.60 20.73 -9.36
CA GLN A 251 -39.24 21.24 -9.21
C GLN A 251 -39.02 21.69 -7.75
N GLU A 252 -38.03 21.11 -7.08
CA GLU A 252 -37.45 21.65 -5.84
C GLU A 252 -35.97 21.93 -6.11
N ASP A 253 -35.65 23.23 -6.13
CA ASP A 253 -34.35 23.93 -6.11
C ASP A 253 -33.16 23.34 -6.90
N ASP A 254 -33.28 23.35 -8.23
CA ASP A 254 -32.13 23.25 -9.14
C ASP A 254 -31.31 24.56 -9.11
N MET A 255 -30.00 24.47 -8.84
CA MET A 255 -29.06 25.56 -9.09
C MET A 255 -29.14 25.95 -10.58
N THR A 256 -29.22 27.25 -10.86
CA THR A 256 -29.29 27.75 -12.23
C THR A 256 -28.03 27.40 -13.01
N ILE A 257 -28.14 27.33 -14.35
CA ILE A 257 -26.98 27.10 -15.24
C ILE A 257 -25.87 28.13 -14.99
N GLU A 258 -26.25 29.36 -14.62
CA GLU A 258 -25.32 30.45 -14.29
C GLU A 258 -24.55 30.16 -12.98
N GLU A 259 -25.20 29.59 -11.98
CA GLU A 259 -24.53 29.19 -10.72
C GLU A 259 -23.60 27.98 -10.93
N LEU A 260 -23.95 27.06 -11.82
CA LEU A 260 -23.05 25.96 -12.22
C LEU A 260 -21.83 26.47 -12.98
N GLN A 261 -22.00 27.46 -13.85
CA GLN A 261 -20.88 28.11 -14.56
C GLN A 261 -19.97 28.89 -13.60
N ALA A 262 -20.54 29.55 -12.59
CA ALA A 262 -19.78 30.23 -11.54
C ALA A 262 -18.92 29.23 -10.74
N LYS A 263 -19.50 28.12 -10.27
CA LYS A 263 -18.76 27.06 -9.56
C LYS A 263 -17.67 26.42 -10.43
N ASN A 264 -17.93 26.19 -11.71
CA ASN A 264 -16.92 25.62 -12.61
C ASN A 264 -15.73 26.57 -12.80
N THR A 265 -15.99 27.87 -12.83
CA THR A 265 -14.94 28.90 -12.93
C THR A 265 -14.11 28.96 -11.64
N GLU A 266 -14.76 28.90 -10.48
CA GLU A 266 -14.11 28.86 -9.17
C GLU A 266 -13.21 27.63 -9.02
N LEU A 267 -13.75 26.43 -9.27
CA LEU A 267 -12.99 25.17 -9.21
C LEU A 267 -11.83 25.15 -10.21
N SER A 268 -12.00 25.74 -11.40
CA SER A 268 -10.91 25.86 -12.37
C SER A 268 -9.77 26.76 -11.86
N GLY A 269 -10.10 27.82 -11.10
CA GLY A 269 -9.11 28.69 -10.46
C GLY A 269 -8.38 28.03 -9.31
N GLU A 270 -9.09 27.27 -8.46
CA GLU A 270 -8.49 26.47 -7.40
C GLU A 270 -7.54 25.41 -7.97
N LEU A 271 -7.96 24.72 -9.04
CA LEU A 271 -7.14 23.71 -9.72
C LEU A 271 -5.84 24.30 -10.28
N ALA A 272 -5.90 25.50 -10.87
CA ALA A 272 -4.72 26.21 -11.35
C ALA A 272 -3.75 26.52 -10.19
N THR A 273 -4.28 27.00 -9.07
CA THR A 273 -3.49 27.31 -7.88
C THR A 273 -2.80 26.07 -7.30
N VAL A 274 -3.52 24.95 -7.23
CA VAL A 274 -2.96 23.67 -6.77
C VAL A 274 -1.85 23.19 -7.70
N LYS A 275 -2.03 23.35 -9.02
CA LYS A 275 -1.01 22.96 -10.01
C LYS A 275 0.26 23.78 -9.86
N ASP A 276 0.15 25.10 -9.69
CA ASP A 276 1.30 25.98 -9.49
C ASP A 276 2.05 25.64 -8.20
N ASN A 277 1.31 25.39 -7.10
CA ASN A 277 1.89 24.94 -5.84
C ASN A 277 2.61 23.60 -5.97
N LEU A 278 2.05 22.64 -6.73
CA LEU A 278 2.68 21.36 -7.00
C LEU A 278 3.98 21.51 -7.79
N THR A 279 3.99 22.35 -8.82
CA THR A 279 5.19 22.66 -9.59
C THR A 279 6.27 23.31 -8.71
N ALA A 280 5.90 24.28 -7.86
CA ALA A 280 6.83 24.92 -6.94
C ALA A 280 7.39 23.95 -5.89
N ALA A 281 6.55 23.07 -5.35
CA ALA A 281 6.97 22.03 -4.41
C ALA A 281 7.96 21.04 -5.05
N ASN A 282 7.68 20.60 -6.28
CA ASN A 282 8.57 19.70 -7.02
C ASN A 282 9.93 20.35 -7.34
N ALA A 283 9.95 21.64 -7.69
CA ALA A 283 11.20 22.38 -7.89
C ALA A 283 12.04 22.43 -6.59
N LYS A 284 11.38 22.65 -5.45
CA LYS A 284 12.05 22.67 -4.13
C LYS A 284 12.56 21.30 -3.71
N ILE A 285 11.82 20.23 -4.01
CA ILE A 285 12.27 18.85 -3.77
C ILE A 285 13.53 18.58 -4.58
N ALA A 286 13.54 18.91 -5.88
CA ALA A 286 14.72 18.73 -6.72
C ALA A 286 15.95 19.45 -6.17
N GLU A 287 15.79 20.71 -5.74
CA GLU A 287 16.87 21.49 -5.12
C GLU A 287 17.39 20.84 -3.82
N LEU A 288 16.49 20.39 -2.93
CA LEU A 288 16.86 19.77 -1.67
C LEU A 288 17.54 18.41 -1.85
N THR A 289 17.11 17.62 -2.84
CA THR A 289 17.75 16.35 -3.19
C THR A 289 19.21 16.57 -3.60
N THR A 290 19.47 17.52 -4.50
CA THR A 290 20.86 17.84 -4.89
C THR A 290 21.70 18.30 -3.70
N LYS A 291 21.14 19.11 -2.79
CA LYS A 291 21.85 19.52 -1.56
C LYS A 291 22.13 18.36 -0.61
N ALA A 292 21.21 17.40 -0.49
CA ALA A 292 21.37 16.22 0.34
C ALA A 292 22.46 15.27 -0.19
N GLU A 293 22.56 15.10 -1.51
CA GLU A 293 23.62 14.32 -2.16
C GLU A 293 25.00 14.96 -1.91
N ILE A 294 25.11 16.28 -2.09
CA ILE A 294 26.34 17.03 -1.78
C ILE A 294 26.68 16.90 -0.29
N GLY A 295 25.69 17.03 0.60
CA GLY A 295 25.86 16.88 2.05
C GLY A 295 26.39 15.51 2.45
N THR A 296 25.85 14.44 1.85
CA THR A 296 26.30 13.06 2.07
C THR A 296 27.77 12.89 1.64
N LYS A 297 28.15 13.45 0.49
CA LYS A 297 29.54 13.39 0.02
C LYS A 297 30.49 14.13 0.97
N LEU A 298 30.15 15.37 1.36
CA LEU A 298 30.96 16.16 2.29
C LEU A 298 31.10 15.49 3.66
N LEU A 299 30.06 14.81 4.13
CA LEU A 299 30.10 14.06 5.38
C LEU A 299 31.08 12.88 5.29
N THR A 300 31.04 12.12 4.18
CA THR A 300 32.00 11.03 3.93
C THR A 300 33.43 11.56 3.87
N ASP A 301 33.68 12.62 3.10
CA ASP A 301 35.00 13.25 2.97
C ASP A 301 35.54 13.73 4.33
N LEU A 302 34.66 14.28 5.19
CA LEU A 302 35.02 14.71 6.55
C LEU A 302 35.42 13.53 7.43
N LYS A 303 34.66 12.42 7.38
CA LYS A 303 34.97 11.20 8.13
C LYS A 303 36.31 10.60 7.69
N ASP A 304 36.56 10.55 6.38
CA ASP A 304 37.81 10.04 5.83
C ASP A 304 39.01 10.91 6.24
N GLU A 305 38.86 12.24 6.26
CA GLU A 305 39.91 13.13 6.73
C GLU A 305 40.19 12.94 8.23
N ILE A 306 39.16 12.74 9.06
CA ILE A 306 39.34 12.41 10.48
C ILE A 306 40.08 11.10 10.66
N LYS A 307 39.75 10.06 9.87
CA LYS A 307 40.48 8.78 9.90
C LYS A 307 41.94 8.96 9.51
N ARG A 308 42.22 9.71 8.45
CA ARG A 308 43.58 10.03 8.00
C ARG A 308 44.37 10.73 9.10
N LEU A 309 43.80 11.76 9.73
CA LEU A 309 44.42 12.49 10.83
C LEU A 309 44.67 11.59 12.05
N ALA A 310 43.71 10.70 12.38
CA ALA A 310 43.86 9.73 13.47
C ALA A 310 45.09 8.84 13.25
N THR A 311 45.30 8.35 12.03
CA THR A 311 46.50 7.58 11.67
C THR A 311 47.77 8.41 11.81
N CYS A 312 47.77 9.67 11.36
CA CYS A 312 48.93 10.56 11.49
C CYS A 312 49.34 10.78 12.96
N ILE A 313 48.38 10.94 13.87
CA ILE A 313 48.67 11.07 15.31
C ILE A 313 49.05 9.74 15.99
N GLY A 314 48.87 8.60 15.31
CA GLY A 314 49.32 7.28 15.77
C GLY A 314 48.22 6.41 16.39
N ARG A 315 46.94 6.73 16.13
CA ARG A 315 45.82 5.87 16.52
C ARG A 315 45.71 4.66 15.60
N SER A 316 45.19 3.56 16.14
CA SER A 316 44.88 2.36 15.36
C SER A 316 43.70 2.59 14.42
N ALA A 317 43.58 1.78 13.37
CA ALA A 317 42.45 1.83 12.44
C ALA A 317 41.10 1.59 13.15
N ALA A 318 41.06 0.73 14.18
CA ALA A 318 39.86 0.47 14.97
C ALA A 318 39.42 1.70 15.78
N GLU A 319 40.36 2.43 16.38
CA GLU A 319 40.06 3.68 17.10
C GLU A 319 39.61 4.79 16.16
N ALA A 320 40.18 4.86 14.95
CA ALA A 320 39.78 5.82 13.93
C ALA A 320 38.34 5.58 13.45
N GLU A 321 37.95 4.31 13.30
CA GLU A 321 36.60 3.93 12.85
C GLU A 321 35.52 4.28 13.88
N ILE A 322 35.79 4.01 15.18
CA ILE A 322 34.83 4.27 16.27
C ILE A 322 34.43 5.76 16.33
N VAL A 323 35.39 6.65 16.09
CA VAL A 323 35.22 8.09 16.27
C VAL A 323 34.35 8.74 15.18
N VAL A 324 34.22 8.10 14.02
CA VAL A 324 33.42 8.61 12.88
C VAL A 324 32.08 7.90 12.70
N THR A 325 31.67 7.09 13.67
CA THR A 325 30.38 6.36 13.66
C THR A 325 29.17 7.28 13.73
N THR A 326 29.35 8.55 14.13
CA THR A 326 28.29 9.56 14.17
C THR A 326 28.16 10.32 12.85
N ASP A 327 26.94 10.75 12.52
CA ASP A 327 26.66 11.68 11.42
C ASP A 327 26.50 13.14 11.90
N ASP A 328 26.76 13.39 13.19
CA ASP A 328 26.73 14.72 13.78
C ASP A 328 27.94 15.54 13.30
N VAL A 329 27.72 16.37 12.29
CA VAL A 329 28.75 17.20 11.64
C VAL A 329 29.49 18.09 12.65
N THR A 330 28.80 18.63 13.65
CA THR A 330 29.42 19.50 14.67
C THR A 330 30.44 18.71 15.48
N LYS A 331 30.10 17.50 15.93
CA LYS A 331 31.04 16.64 16.66
C LYS A 331 32.21 16.22 15.80
N LEU A 332 31.97 15.86 14.53
CA LEU A 332 33.03 15.49 13.60
C LEU A 332 34.01 16.65 13.38
N LEU A 333 33.53 17.90 13.26
CA LEU A 333 34.38 19.07 13.13
C LEU A 333 35.21 19.37 14.39
N GLU A 334 34.64 19.16 15.58
CA GLU A 334 35.38 19.28 16.85
C GLU A 334 36.52 18.25 16.92
N ILE A 335 36.22 16.99 16.58
CA ILE A 335 37.21 15.91 16.52
C ILE A 335 38.32 16.24 15.52
N LYS A 336 37.96 16.66 14.31
CA LYS A 336 38.92 17.06 13.28
C LYS A 336 39.85 18.15 13.81
N THR A 337 39.30 19.19 14.44
CA THR A 337 40.05 20.31 14.99
C THR A 337 41.03 19.87 16.08
N ASP A 338 40.62 18.94 16.95
CA ASP A 338 41.48 18.37 17.99
C ASP A 338 42.63 17.56 17.38
N TYR A 339 42.34 16.71 16.39
CA TYR A 339 43.36 15.90 15.72
C TYR A 339 44.35 16.74 14.91
N GLU A 340 43.92 17.83 14.28
CA GLU A 340 44.80 18.79 13.61
C GLU A 340 45.79 19.45 14.58
N LYS A 341 45.34 19.79 15.79
CA LYS A 341 46.21 20.34 16.85
C LYS A 341 47.25 19.33 17.30
N GLN A 342 46.83 18.10 17.57
CA GLN A 342 47.73 17.01 17.99
C GLN A 342 48.76 16.68 16.89
N TRP A 343 48.33 16.65 15.63
CA TRP A 343 49.22 16.43 14.50
C TRP A 343 50.25 17.55 14.36
N SER A 344 49.83 18.81 14.49
CA SER A 344 50.73 19.97 14.44
C SER A 344 51.76 19.95 15.57
N ALA A 345 51.35 19.57 16.78
CA ALA A 345 52.26 19.41 17.92
C ALA A 345 53.30 18.29 17.68
N LYS A 346 52.86 17.14 17.16
CA LYS A 346 53.73 16.02 16.81
C LYS A 346 54.77 16.40 15.75
N GLN A 347 54.38 17.19 14.75
CA GLN A 347 55.32 17.72 13.75
C GLN A 347 56.36 18.68 14.36
N ALA A 348 55.94 19.54 15.30
CA ALA A 348 56.83 20.47 15.99
C ALA A 348 57.85 19.77 16.91
N GLU A 349 57.50 18.60 17.47
CA GLU A 349 58.40 17.77 18.26
C GLU A 349 59.42 17.01 17.38
N SER A 350 58.98 16.48 16.22
CA SER A 350 59.89 15.85 15.25
C SER A 350 60.88 16.82 14.60
N GLY A 351 60.59 18.13 14.58
CA GLY A 351 61.48 19.17 14.05
C GLY A 351 62.55 19.67 15.04
N LYS A 352 62.58 19.17 16.29
CA LYS A 352 63.51 19.63 17.34
C LYS A 352 64.70 18.70 17.59
N GLY A 353 64.85 17.61 16.83
CA GLY A 353 65.98 16.70 16.97
C GLY A 353 66.48 16.23 15.62
N GLU A 354 67.39 16.98 15.01
CA GLU A 354 68.45 16.48 14.11
C GLU A 354 69.39 17.63 13.74
N GLY A 355 70.33 17.88 14.65
CA GLY A 355 71.65 18.40 14.29
C GLY A 355 72.62 17.22 14.29
N GLU A 356 73.38 17.10 13.20
CA GLU A 356 74.56 16.22 13.00
C GLU A 356 74.32 14.72 12.76
N GLY A 357 74.56 14.29 11.51
CA GLY A 357 74.76 12.87 11.15
C GLY A 357 74.64 12.60 9.66
N ALA A 358 75.65 11.97 9.05
CA ALA A 358 75.80 11.81 7.61
C ALA A 358 74.89 10.76 6.95
N ASN A 359 74.46 11.07 5.72
CA ASN A 359 74.25 10.23 4.53
C ASN A 359 74.11 8.70 4.69
N THR A 360 72.97 8.11 4.29
CA THR A 360 72.86 7.15 3.16
C THR A 360 71.41 6.62 3.01
N GLY A 361 70.89 6.63 1.78
CA GLY A 361 70.03 5.55 1.28
C GLY A 361 68.52 5.76 1.22
N GLU A 362 68.02 5.68 -0.01
CA GLU A 362 66.72 5.15 -0.46
C GLU A 362 65.49 6.08 -0.48
N ASP A 363 65.18 6.44 -1.74
CA ASP A 363 63.90 6.83 -2.28
C ASP A 363 62.70 6.11 -1.65
N THR A 364 61.68 6.87 -1.26
CA THR A 364 60.30 6.56 -1.66
C THR A 364 59.44 7.84 -1.66
N GLU A 365 59.20 8.26 -2.89
CA GLU A 365 58.27 9.25 -3.44
C GLU A 365 56.97 9.49 -2.62
N ALA A 366 56.96 10.54 -1.79
CA ALA A 366 55.74 11.14 -1.27
C ALA A 366 55.09 12.01 -2.36
N LYS A 367 54.13 11.44 -3.11
CA LYS A 367 53.27 12.19 -4.04
C LYS A 367 52.41 13.18 -3.27
N ARG A 368 52.82 14.45 -3.30
CA ARG A 368 51.95 15.62 -3.03
C ARG A 368 50.82 15.63 -4.07
N LEU A 369 49.59 15.37 -3.64
CA LEU A 369 48.41 15.61 -4.47
C LEU A 369 48.07 17.11 -4.44
N ASN A 370 48.04 17.68 -5.64
CA ASN A 370 47.81 19.09 -5.95
C ASN A 370 46.30 19.42 -5.92
N PRO A 371 45.81 20.46 -5.21
CA PRO A 371 44.38 20.69 -5.00
C PRO A 371 43.72 21.54 -6.11
N GLN A 372 44.05 21.31 -7.38
CA GLN A 372 43.41 22.01 -8.50
C GLN A 372 43.09 21.05 -9.63
N GLN A 373 41.89 20.45 -9.60
CA GLN A 373 41.08 20.14 -10.79
C GLN A 373 39.76 19.48 -10.37
N TYR A 374 38.73 20.31 -10.18
CA TYR A 374 37.35 19.87 -10.41
C TYR A 374 36.74 20.88 -11.39
N SER A 375 36.89 20.61 -12.69
CA SER A 375 36.04 21.16 -13.73
C SER A 375 34.80 20.27 -13.82
N VAL A 376 33.65 20.89 -13.58
CA VAL A 376 32.31 20.31 -13.66
C VAL A 376 31.93 20.11 -15.13
N ILE A 377 31.40 18.93 -15.46
CA ILE A 377 30.36 18.74 -16.48
C ILE A 377 29.18 18.10 -15.76
#